data_AF-B0BBR3-F1
#
_entry.id   AF-B0BBR3-F1
#
_cell.length_a   1.000
_cell.length_b   1.000
_cell.length_c   1.000
_cell.angle_alpha   90.00
_cell.angle_beta   90.00
_cell.angle_gamma   90.00
#
_symmetry.space_group_name_H-M   'P 1'
#
loop_
_entity.id
_entity.type
_entity.pdbx_description
1 polymer ?
#
loop_
_entity_poly.entity_id
_entity_poly.type
_entity_poly.pdbx_seq_one_letter_code
_entity_poly.pdbx_strand_id
1 'polypeptide(L)'
;MKGQKYYSDYHVWIEPIHSRIVKLGLSSQMREHLGNILHIDLPSVGSFIKEGEELCILESSKSAIEVLSPVSGEVLEVNTALEDDILPVNNATESEGWFVVLQLTEDFRSESFSLEP
;
A
#
# COMPACT_ATOMS: atom_id res chain seq x y z
N MET A 1 16.45 -0.40 -9.37
CA MET A 1 15.11 -0.78 -8.89
C MET A 1 14.68 0.02 -7.67
N LYS A 2 15.54 0.21 -6.65
CA LYS A 2 15.22 1.12 -5.51
C LYS A 2 14.71 2.47 -6.00
N GLY A 3 13.57 2.91 -5.46
CA GLY A 3 12.89 4.16 -5.81
C GLY A 3 11.92 4.10 -6.99
N GLN A 4 11.96 3.06 -7.84
CA GLN A 4 10.97 2.90 -8.90
C GLN A 4 9.66 2.36 -8.32
N LYS A 5 8.57 3.06 -8.61
CA LYS A 5 7.22 2.61 -8.29
C LYS A 5 6.55 1.96 -9.48
N TYR A 6 5.72 0.99 -9.16
CA TYR A 6 4.78 0.32 -10.05
C TYR A 6 3.38 0.48 -9.49
N TYR A 7 2.36 0.35 -10.33
CA TYR A 7 0.97 0.55 -9.94
C TYR A 7 0.13 -0.65 -10.34
N SER A 8 -0.72 -1.06 -9.42
CA SER A 8 -1.66 -2.17 -9.60
C SER A 8 -3.03 -1.68 -10.01
N ASP A 9 -3.84 -2.60 -10.56
CA ASP A 9 -5.25 -2.36 -10.85
C ASP A 9 -6.10 -2.14 -9.58
N TYR A 10 -5.53 -2.44 -8.40
CA TYR A 10 -6.12 -2.13 -7.09
C TYR A 10 -5.77 -0.72 -6.59
N HIS A 11 -5.16 0.10 -7.45
CA HIS A 11 -4.72 1.46 -7.11
C HIS A 11 -3.73 1.52 -5.93
N VAL A 12 -2.99 0.43 -5.72
CA VAL A 12 -1.86 0.36 -4.79
C VAL A 12 -0.58 0.58 -5.59
N TRP A 13 0.27 1.50 -5.12
CA TRP A 13 1.64 1.59 -5.61
C TRP A 13 2.52 0.56 -4.89
N ILE A 14 3.50 0.06 -5.63
CA ILE A 14 4.41 -1.01 -5.21
C ILE A 14 5.83 -0.53 -5.47
N GLU A 15 6.65 -0.43 -4.43
CA GLU A 15 8.09 -0.17 -4.52
C GLU A 15 8.89 -1.42 -4.16
N PRO A 16 9.51 -2.11 -5.14
CA PRO A 16 10.40 -3.23 -4.86
C PRO A 16 11.71 -2.77 -4.22
N ILE A 17 11.96 -3.22 -2.99
CA ILE A 17 13.19 -2.93 -2.26
C ILE A 17 14.19 -4.10 -2.27
N HIS A 18 13.68 -5.31 -2.50
CA HIS A 18 14.43 -6.55 -2.77
C HIS A 18 13.60 -7.48 -3.69
N SER A 19 14.16 -8.60 -4.18
CA SER A 19 13.46 -9.47 -5.16
C SER A 19 12.08 -9.94 -4.70
N ARG A 20 11.93 -10.19 -3.39
CA ARG A 20 10.67 -10.61 -2.75
C ARG A 20 10.25 -9.69 -1.62
N ILE A 21 10.76 -8.47 -1.57
CA ILE A 21 10.36 -7.52 -0.53
C ILE A 21 9.88 -6.25 -1.23
N VAL A 22 8.63 -5.90 -0.97
CA VAL A 22 7.98 -4.72 -1.56
C VAL A 22 7.39 -3.85 -0.46
N LYS A 23 7.42 -2.54 -0.67
CA LYS A 23 6.70 -1.55 0.12
C LYS A 23 5.46 -1.11 -0.64
N LEU A 24 4.32 -1.03 0.04
CA LEU A 24 3.01 -0.76 -0.54
C LEU A 24 2.39 0.50 0.05
N GLY A 25 1.57 1.19 -0.73
CA GLY A 25 0.70 2.28 -0.27
C GLY A 25 -0.37 2.64 -1.31
N LEU A 26 -1.25 3.57 -0.98
CA LEU A 26 -2.32 4.02 -1.89
C LEU A 26 -1.76 4.90 -3.00
N SER A 27 -2.19 4.73 -4.26
CA SER A 27 -1.80 5.62 -5.35
C SER A 27 -2.33 7.05 -5.14
N SER A 28 -1.59 8.04 -5.63
CA SER A 28 -2.02 9.44 -5.56
C SER A 28 -3.35 9.66 -6.26
N GLN A 29 -3.60 8.95 -7.37
CA GLN A 29 -4.85 8.99 -8.12
C GLN A 29 -6.04 8.55 -7.25
N MET A 30 -5.93 7.42 -6.54
CA MET A 30 -7.01 6.95 -5.68
C MET A 30 -7.17 7.83 -4.44
N ARG A 31 -6.08 8.31 -3.84
CA ARG A 31 -6.15 9.29 -2.74
C ARG A 31 -6.89 10.56 -3.18
N GLU A 32 -6.69 11.02 -4.41
CA GLU A 32 -7.43 12.14 -5.01
C GLU A 32 -8.92 11.87 -5.15
N HIS A 33 -9.26 10.64 -5.57
CA HIS A 33 -10.64 10.21 -5.73
C HIS A 33 -11.38 10.15 -4.39
N LEU A 34 -10.76 9.55 -3.38
CA LEU A 34 -11.31 9.42 -2.02
C LEU A 34 -11.42 10.79 -1.35
N GLY A 35 -10.41 11.65 -1.53
CA GLY A 35 -10.23 12.89 -0.80
C GLY A 35 -9.38 12.67 0.44
N ASN A 36 -9.56 13.53 1.45
CA ASN A 36 -8.74 13.47 2.66
C ASN A 36 -9.04 12.19 3.44
N ILE A 37 -7.98 11.42 3.68
CA ILE A 37 -7.97 10.27 4.57
C ILE A 37 -7.85 10.78 6.00
N LEU A 38 -8.73 10.29 6.86
CA LEU A 38 -8.86 10.67 8.26
C LEU A 38 -8.33 9.59 9.20
N HIS A 39 -8.42 8.33 8.76
CA HIS A 39 -8.02 7.17 9.55
C HIS A 39 -7.54 6.03 8.64
N ILE A 40 -6.68 5.17 9.19
CA ILE A 40 -6.21 3.94 8.56
C ILE A 40 -6.20 2.82 9.60
N ASP A 41 -6.75 1.66 9.25
CA ASP A 41 -6.58 0.43 10.00
C ASP A 41 -5.55 -0.45 9.30
N LEU A 42 -4.38 -0.59 9.93
CA LEU A 42 -3.26 -1.38 9.39
C LEU A 42 -3.37 -2.86 9.78
N PRO A 43 -2.81 -3.78 8.97
CA PRO A 43 -2.78 -5.19 9.32
C PRO A 43 -1.75 -5.47 10.42
N SER A 44 -1.84 -6.63 11.06
CA SER A 44 -0.84 -7.07 12.04
C SER A 44 0.45 -7.55 11.37
N VAL A 45 1.61 -7.15 11.91
CA VAL A 45 2.90 -7.76 11.54
C VAL A 45 2.87 -9.27 11.79
N GLY A 46 3.39 -10.05 10.84
CA GLY A 46 3.37 -11.51 10.83
C GLY A 46 2.07 -12.13 10.28
N SER A 47 1.07 -11.31 9.92
CA SER A 47 -0.09 -11.82 9.19
C SER A 47 0.28 -12.15 7.74
N PHE A 48 -0.45 -13.09 7.14
CA PHE A 48 -0.31 -13.42 5.73
C PHE A 48 -1.53 -12.88 4.97
N ILE A 49 -1.28 -12.17 3.88
CA ILE A 49 -2.31 -11.54 3.03
C ILE A 49 -2.16 -12.11 1.62
N LYS A 50 -3.26 -12.58 1.02
CA LYS A 50 -3.26 -12.98 -0.39
C LYS A 50 -3.58 -11.81 -1.30
N GLU A 51 -3.15 -11.93 -2.56
CA GLU A 51 -3.62 -11.06 -3.63
C GLU A 51 -5.16 -11.04 -3.67
N GLY A 52 -5.73 -9.85 -3.73
CA GLY A 52 -7.17 -9.61 -3.71
C GLY A 52 -7.83 -9.65 -2.32
N GLU A 53 -7.09 -9.98 -1.25
CA GLU A 53 -7.59 -9.85 0.13
C GLU A 53 -7.31 -8.44 0.68
N GLU A 54 -7.98 -8.09 1.78
CA GLU A 54 -7.83 -6.80 2.46
C GLU A 54 -6.38 -6.58 2.92
N LEU A 55 -5.79 -5.46 2.49
CA LEU A 55 -4.48 -4.98 2.90
C LEU A 55 -4.60 -4.07 4.12
N CYS A 56 -5.52 -3.10 4.06
CA CYS A 56 -5.86 -2.15 5.11
C CYS A 56 -7.24 -1.53 4.81
N ILE A 57 -7.81 -0.84 5.80
CA ILE A 57 -9.02 -0.03 5.61
C ILE A 57 -8.62 1.44 5.69
N LEU A 58 -9.13 2.26 4.78
CA LEU A 58 -8.98 3.71 4.82
C LEU A 58 -10.33 4.38 5.02
N GLU A 59 -10.39 5.32 5.95
CA GLU A 59 -11.59 6.13 6.15
C GLU A 59 -11.35 7.56 5.69
N SER A 60 -12.28 8.07 4.89
CA SER A 60 -12.38 9.47 4.52
C SER A 60 -13.63 10.09 5.13
N SER A 61 -13.83 11.40 4.94
CA SER A 61 -15.10 12.05 5.32
C SER A 61 -16.32 11.54 4.56
N LYS A 62 -16.14 10.79 3.47
CA LYS A 62 -17.22 10.29 2.61
C LYS A 62 -17.55 8.82 2.84
N SER A 63 -16.53 7.99 3.08
CA SER A 63 -16.64 6.53 3.12
C SER A 63 -15.42 5.89 3.76
N ALA A 64 -15.63 4.72 4.36
CA ALA A 64 -14.59 3.73 4.61
C ALA A 64 -14.45 2.83 3.36
N ILE A 65 -13.22 2.48 3.00
CA ILE A 65 -12.91 1.60 1.87
C ILE A 65 -11.88 0.55 2.26
N GLU A 66 -12.06 -0.66 1.72
CA GLU A 66 -11.05 -1.72 1.79
C GLU A 66 -10.03 -1.49 0.66
N VAL A 67 -8.75 -1.41 1.01
CA VAL A 67 -7.65 -1.44 0.04
C VAL A 67 -7.28 -2.89 -0.17
N LEU A 68 -7.34 -3.38 -1.40
CA LEU A 68 -7.02 -4.77 -1.71
C LEU A 68 -5.53 -4.94 -2.02
N SER A 69 -4.94 -6.04 -1.55
CA SER A 69 -3.53 -6.32 -1.78
C SER A 69 -3.29 -6.74 -3.24
N PRO A 70 -2.33 -6.13 -3.95
CA PRO A 70 -1.99 -6.52 -5.32
C PRO A 70 -1.07 -7.74 -5.42
N VAL A 71 -0.62 -8.27 -4.29
CA VAL A 71 0.37 -9.35 -4.21
C VAL A 71 0.13 -10.20 -2.96
N SER A 72 0.60 -11.45 -2.96
CA SER A 72 0.54 -12.33 -1.79
C SER A 72 1.83 -12.27 -0.99
N GLY A 73 1.75 -12.17 0.34
CA GLY A 73 2.93 -12.14 1.21
C GLY A 73 2.64 -12.04 2.71
N GLU A 74 3.71 -12.15 3.49
CA GLU A 74 3.70 -11.93 4.94
C GLU A 74 4.04 -10.47 5.26
N VAL A 75 3.29 -9.86 6.19
CA VAL A 75 3.54 -8.50 6.66
C VAL A 75 4.79 -8.47 7.52
N LEU A 76 5.87 -7.87 7.02
CA LEU A 76 7.13 -7.70 7.77
C LEU A 76 7.10 -6.47 8.67
N GLU A 77 6.50 -5.39 8.18
CA GLU A 77 6.49 -4.08 8.82
C GLU A 77 5.23 -3.33 8.41
N VAL A 78 4.70 -2.52 9.31
CA VAL A 78 3.64 -1.55 9.02
C VAL A 78 4.09 -0.16 9.45
N ASN A 79 3.59 0.87 8.79
CA ASN A 79 3.91 2.25 9.12
C ASN A 79 3.05 2.73 10.30
N THR A 80 3.41 2.31 11.52
CA THR A 80 2.65 2.63 12.74
C THR A 80 2.53 4.14 12.99
N ALA A 81 3.39 4.97 12.40
CA ALA A 81 3.29 6.42 12.50
C ALA A 81 1.97 6.96 11.91
N LEU A 82 1.34 6.24 10.97
CA LEU A 82 0.09 6.68 10.35
C LEU A 82 -1.13 6.58 11.27
N GLU A 83 -1.07 5.77 12.33
CA GLU A 83 -2.11 5.68 13.34
C GLU A 83 -2.14 6.94 14.23
N ASP A 84 -0.98 7.56 14.44
CA ASP A 84 -0.83 8.80 15.22
C ASP A 84 -0.91 10.07 14.33
N ASP A 85 -0.39 10.00 13.11
CA ASP A 85 -0.37 11.10 12.14
C ASP A 85 -0.72 10.62 10.73
N ILE A 86 -1.97 10.86 10.32
CA ILE A 86 -2.47 10.49 8.98
C ILE A 86 -1.99 11.44 7.86
N LEU A 87 -1.30 12.54 8.18
CA LEU A 87 -0.87 13.53 7.18
C LEU A 87 0.00 12.96 6.06
N PRO A 88 0.93 12.00 6.29
CA PRO A 88 1.72 11.42 5.22
C PRO A 88 0.87 10.69 4.17
N VAL A 89 -0.24 10.04 4.55
CA VAL A 89 -1.18 9.42 3.58
C VAL A 89 -1.77 10.46 2.64
N ASN A 90 -1.96 11.69 3.13
CA ASN A 90 -2.59 12.77 2.36
C ASN A 90 -1.59 13.60 1.55
N ASN A 91 -0.44 13.94 2.14
CA ASN A 91 0.52 14.92 1.61
C ASN A 91 1.76 14.28 0.99
N ALA A 92 2.09 13.06 1.40
CA ALA A 92 3.28 12.31 1.01
C ALA A 92 2.90 10.89 0.54
N THR A 93 1.72 10.78 -0.07
CA THR A 93 0.99 9.55 -0.44
C THR A 93 1.88 8.42 -0.99
N GLU A 94 2.79 8.76 -1.91
CA GLU A 94 3.69 7.82 -2.58
C GLU A 94 5.13 7.89 -2.03
N SER A 95 5.28 8.20 -0.75
CA SER A 95 6.58 8.28 -0.08
C SER A 95 6.43 7.91 1.40
N GLU A 96 6.38 8.89 2.30
CA GLU A 96 6.17 8.67 3.73
C GLU A 96 4.76 8.13 4.06
N GLY A 97 3.80 8.24 3.13
CA GLY A 97 2.45 7.67 3.23
C GLY A 97 2.35 6.17 2.90
N TRP A 98 3.44 5.41 3.01
CA TRP A 98 3.43 3.96 2.80
C TRP A 98 2.72 3.23 3.94
N PHE A 99 2.10 2.08 3.65
CA PHE A 99 1.27 1.33 4.61
C PHE A 99 2.02 0.15 5.19
N VAL A 100 2.53 -0.74 4.33
CA VAL A 100 3.15 -2.00 4.75
C VAL A 100 4.38 -2.36 3.92
N VAL A 101 5.24 -3.19 4.49
CA VAL A 101 6.29 -3.93 3.77
C VAL A 101 5.93 -5.40 3.79
N LEU A 102 5.83 -6.03 2.62
CA LEU A 102 5.51 -7.45 2.48
C LEU A 102 6.73 -8.27 2.03
N GLN A 103 6.88 -9.44 2.64
CA GLN A 103 7.68 -10.55 2.12
C GLN A 103 6.80 -11.37 1.18
N LEU A 104 7.05 -11.25 -0.12
CA LEU A 104 6.31 -11.96 -1.15
C LEU A 104 6.60 -13.45 -1.13
N THR A 105 5.59 -14.25 -1.51
CA THR A 105 5.76 -15.70 -1.72
C THR A 105 6.63 -16.02 -2.93
N GLU A 106 6.50 -15.22 -3.99
CA GLU A 106 7.22 -15.34 -5.26
C GLU A 106 8.01 -14.06 -5.57
N ASP A 107 8.97 -14.13 -6.50
CA ASP A 107 9.70 -12.95 -6.97
C ASP A 107 8.75 -11.91 -7.58
N PHE A 108 9.00 -10.63 -7.29
CA PHE A 108 8.23 -9.52 -7.85
C PHE A 108 8.41 -9.46 -9.37
N ARG A 109 7.29 -9.53 -10.10
CA ARG A 109 7.25 -9.45 -11.56
C ARG A 109 6.78 -8.07 -12.01
N SER A 110 7.73 -7.21 -12.34
CA SER A 110 7.44 -5.82 -12.76
C SER A 110 6.51 -5.73 -13.97
N GLU A 111 6.55 -6.70 -14.87
CA GLU A 111 5.73 -6.77 -16.08
C GLU A 111 4.24 -6.99 -15.82
N SER A 112 3.87 -7.36 -14.59
CA SER A 112 2.47 -7.50 -14.17
C SER A 112 1.85 -6.18 -13.71
N PHE A 113 2.62 -5.09 -13.69
CA PHE A 113 2.19 -3.80 -13.13
C PHE A 113 2.51 -2.63 -14.06
N SER A 114 1.76 -1.53 -13.92
CA SER A 114 1.96 -0.30 -14.66
C SER A 114 3.11 0.53 -14.08
N LEU A 115 3.69 1.41 -14.91
CA LEU A 115 4.61 2.47 -14.44
C LEU A 115 3.90 3.80 -14.19
N GLU A 116 2.62 3.90 -14.60
CA GLU A 116 1.76 5.06 -14.40
C GLU A 116 0.63 4.73 -13.40
N PRO A 117 0.25 5.66 -12.51
CA PRO A 117 -0.86 5.51 -11.55
C PRO A 117 -2.25 5.30 -12.15
#